data_AF-G9KQG9-F1
#
_entry.id   AF-G9KQG9-F1
#
_cell.length_a   1.000
_cell.length_b   1.000
_cell.length_c   1.000
_cell.angle_alpha   90.00
_cell.angle_beta   90.00
_cell.angle_gamma   90.00
#
_symmetry.space_group_name_H-M   'P 1'
#
loop_
_entity.id
_entity.type
_entity.pdbx_description
1 polymer ?
#
loop_
_entity_poly.entity_id
_entity_poly.type
_entity_poly.pdbx_seq_one_letter_code
_entity_poly.pdbx_strand_id
1 'polypeptide(L)'
;VLQSVVLLSDSQLHLFLQSQLSVPEIEACVQGRSPMTVSDAILHYAMSNCGWVQEERQGSSHLAKGDQPKSCCFLPRSGRRSSPSPPPREEQDHF
;
A
#
# COMPACT_ATOMS: atom_id res chain seq x y z
N VAL A 1 1.20 -19.55 -4.94
CA VAL A 1 1.94 -18.55 -5.75
C VAL A 1 3.09 -17.92 -4.93
N LEU A 2 2.82 -17.34 -3.75
CA LEU A 2 3.85 -16.72 -2.88
C LEU A 2 4.87 -17.68 -2.23
N GLN A 3 4.75 -18.99 -2.47
CA GLN A 3 5.69 -19.99 -1.94
C GLN A 3 6.85 -20.29 -2.90
N SER A 4 6.83 -19.72 -4.12
CA SER A 4 7.90 -19.88 -5.09
C SER A 4 8.81 -18.64 -5.09
N VAL A 5 10.08 -18.84 -4.76
CA VAL A 5 11.10 -17.77 -4.77
C VAL A 5 11.27 -17.16 -6.17
N VAL A 6 11.03 -17.95 -7.22
CA VAL A 6 11.06 -17.48 -8.61
C VAL A 6 9.94 -16.48 -8.89
N LEU A 7 8.73 -16.76 -8.41
CA LEU A 7 7.60 -15.83 -8.58
C LEU A 7 7.72 -14.60 -7.68
N LEU A 8 8.36 -14.72 -6.52
CA LEU A 8 8.69 -13.58 -5.68
C LEU A 8 9.78 -12.67 -6.28
N SER A 9 10.47 -13.10 -7.34
CA SER A 9 11.42 -12.24 -8.07
C SER A 9 10.74 -11.45 -9.19
N ASP A 10 9.45 -11.70 -9.45
CA ASP A 10 8.70 -11.09 -10.54
C ASP A 10 8.20 -9.69 -10.15
N SER A 11 8.71 -8.66 -10.82
CA SER A 11 8.31 -7.27 -10.60
C SER A 11 6.86 -6.99 -10.99
N GLN A 12 6.28 -7.73 -11.96
CA GLN A 12 4.88 -7.60 -12.32
C GLN A 12 3.98 -8.05 -11.16
N LEU A 13 4.36 -9.15 -10.48
CA LEU A 13 3.66 -9.61 -9.30
C LEU A 13 3.70 -8.59 -8.17
N HIS A 14 4.88 -8.00 -7.91
CA HIS A 14 5.03 -6.95 -6.89
C HIS A 14 4.17 -5.73 -7.18
N LEU A 15 4.16 -5.25 -8.42
CA LEU A 15 3.33 -4.11 -8.80
C LEU A 15 1.84 -4.41 -8.69
N PHE A 16 1.40 -5.60 -9.11
CA PHE A 16 0.01 -6.02 -8.98
C PHE A 16 -0.42 -6.10 -7.52
N LEU A 17 0.45 -6.65 -6.67
CA LEU A 17 0.16 -6.84 -5.26
C LEU A 17 0.47 -5.63 -4.40
N GLN A 18 1.21 -4.62 -4.86
CA GLN A 18 1.75 -3.51 -4.04
C GLN A 18 1.68 -2.12 -4.64
N SER A 19 0.92 -1.96 -5.72
CA SER A 19 0.58 -0.65 -6.27
C SER A 19 -0.85 -0.64 -6.77
N GLN A 20 -1.36 0.54 -7.14
CA GLN A 20 -2.66 0.70 -7.79
C GLN A 20 -2.53 0.89 -9.31
N LEU A 21 -1.43 0.43 -9.92
CA LEU A 21 -1.23 0.55 -11.35
C LEU A 21 -2.19 -0.36 -12.12
N SER A 22 -2.73 0.15 -13.22
CA SER A 22 -3.46 -0.67 -14.19
C SER A 22 -2.51 -1.62 -14.91
N VAL A 23 -3.03 -2.72 -15.46
CA VAL A 23 -2.21 -3.73 -16.18
C VAL A 23 -1.30 -3.10 -17.25
N PRO A 24 -1.77 -2.17 -18.10
CA PRO A 24 -0.91 -1.49 -19.08
C PRO A 24 0.21 -0.65 -18.44
N GLU A 25 -0.04 -0.01 -17.30
CA GLU A 25 0.96 0.77 -16.57
C GLU A 25 2.01 -0.13 -15.91
N ILE A 26 1.57 -1.28 -15.38
CA ILE A 26 2.47 -2.31 -14.86
C ILE A 26 3.40 -2.79 -15.97
N GLU A 27 2.85 -3.15 -17.12
CA GLU A 27 3.63 -3.59 -18.29
C GLU A 27 4.64 -2.52 -18.74
N ALA A 28 4.22 -1.25 -18.80
CA ALA A 28 5.12 -0.15 -19.14
C ALA A 28 6.24 0.02 -18.09
N CYS A 29 5.93 -0.14 -16.80
CA CYS A 29 6.91 -0.03 -15.72
C CYS A 29 7.95 -1.15 -15.76
N VAL A 30 7.54 -2.41 -15.91
CA VAL A 30 8.47 -3.55 -15.99
C VAL A 30 9.31 -3.54 -17.27
N GLN A 31 8.81 -2.92 -18.35
CA GLN A 31 9.56 -2.72 -19.59
C GLN A 31 10.47 -1.48 -19.57
N GLY A 32 10.50 -0.71 -18.47
CA GLY A 32 11.29 0.53 -18.37
C GLY A 32 10.79 1.68 -19.25
N ARG A 33 9.52 1.64 -19.67
CA ARG A 33 8.85 2.70 -20.44
C ARG A 33 8.11 3.71 -19.55
N SER A 34 7.94 3.39 -18.28
CA SER A 34 7.39 4.30 -17.26
C SER A 34 8.47 5.28 -16.78
N PRO A 35 8.12 6.54 -16.44
CA PRO A 35 9.04 7.49 -15.82
C PRO A 35 9.41 7.15 -14.36
N MET A 36 8.72 6.19 -13.73
CA MET A 36 8.99 5.76 -12.36
C MET A 36 9.42 4.29 -12.31
N THR A 37 10.27 3.97 -11.32
CA THR A 37 10.72 2.59 -11.10
C THR A 37 9.65 1.77 -10.38
N VAL A 38 9.84 0.45 -10.38
CA VAL A 38 9.01 -0.49 -9.60
C VAL A 38 8.99 -0.11 -8.12
N SER A 39 10.16 0.20 -7.55
CA SER A 39 10.28 0.59 -6.15
C SER A 39 9.58 1.92 -5.85
N ASP A 40 9.69 2.89 -6.76
CA ASP A 40 9.01 4.18 -6.61
C ASP A 40 7.48 4.01 -6.64
N ALA A 41 6.97 3.16 -7.53
CA ALA A 41 5.55 2.85 -7.62
C ALA A 41 4.98 2.31 -6.30
N ILE A 42 5.69 1.34 -5.71
CA ILE A 42 5.31 0.69 -4.46
C ILE A 42 5.41 1.68 -3.30
N LEU A 43 6.51 2.43 -3.23
CA LEU A 43 6.72 3.42 -2.18
C LEU A 43 5.66 4.52 -2.23
N HIS A 44 5.40 5.06 -3.43
CA HIS A 44 4.39 6.10 -3.64
C HIS A 44 3.01 5.62 -3.19
N TYR A 45 2.64 4.39 -3.52
CA TYR A 45 1.38 3.81 -3.05
C TYR A 45 1.35 3.65 -1.53
N ALA A 46 2.40 3.10 -0.91
CA ALA A 46 2.47 2.95 0.54
C ALA A 46 2.37 4.29 1.28
N MET A 47 3.00 5.34 0.75
CA MET A 47 2.96 6.70 1.31
C MET A 47 1.63 7.40 1.11
N SER A 48 0.87 7.03 0.08
CA SER A 48 -0.40 7.68 -0.26
C SER A 48 -1.52 7.40 0.74
N ASN A 49 -1.33 6.48 1.69
CA ASN A 49 -2.33 6.06 2.70
C ASN A 49 -3.68 5.62 2.07
N CYS A 50 -3.64 5.24 0.79
CA CYS A 50 -4.72 4.56 0.10
C CYS A 50 -4.73 3.13 0.63
N GLY A 51 -5.63 2.81 1.56
CA GLY A 51 -5.77 1.43 2.02
C GLY A 51 -6.04 0.49 0.85
N TRP A 52 -5.74 -0.80 1.03
CA TRP A 52 -6.11 -1.85 0.09
C TRP A 52 -7.63 -1.93 -0.01
N VAL A 53 -8.22 -1.35 -1.05
CA VAL A 53 -9.60 -1.66 -1.42
C VAL A 53 -9.55 -3.03 -2.09
N GLN A 54 -9.85 -4.08 -1.32
CA GLN A 54 -10.19 -5.36 -1.91
C GLN A 54 -11.40 -5.11 -2.80
N GLU A 55 -11.27 -5.37 -4.10
CA GLU A 55 -12.38 -5.31 -5.05
C GLU A 55 -13.37 -6.44 -4.70
N GLU A 56 -14.13 -6.26 -3.62
CA GLU A 56 -15.35 -7.03 -3.41
C GLU A 56 -16.31 -6.57 -4.50
N ARG A 57 -16.47 -7.45 -5.49
CA ARG A 57 -17.39 -7.35 -6.61
C ARG A 57 -18.66 -6.62 -6.18
N GLN A 58 -18.75 -5.37 -6.63
CA GLN A 58 -19.76 -4.39 -6.24
C GLN A 58 -21.16 -4.98 -6.42
N GLY A 59 -21.75 -5.46 -5.33
CA GLY A 59 -23.18 -5.64 -5.21
C GLY A 59 -23.84 -4.27 -5.37
N SER A 60 -24.70 -4.17 -6.37
CA SER A 60 -25.43 -2.98 -6.76
C SER A 60 -25.93 -2.12 -5.60
N SER A 61 -25.52 -0.86 -5.54
CA SER A 61 -26.48 0.23 -5.28
C SER A 61 -26.03 1.51 -5.96
N HIS A 62 -26.71 1.74 -7.08
CA HIS A 62 -26.89 3.01 -7.78
C HIS A 62 -27.28 4.13 -6.80
N LEU A 63 -26.46 5.19 -6.67
CA LEU A 63 -26.84 6.63 -6.61
C LEU A 63 -25.71 7.50 -6.02
N ALA A 64 -24.99 8.21 -6.88
CA ALA A 64 -24.79 9.66 -6.81
C ALA A 64 -23.82 10.10 -7.92
N LYS A 65 -24.30 10.92 -8.86
CA LYS A 65 -23.45 11.65 -9.79
C LYS A 65 -22.57 12.63 -9.02
N GLY A 66 -21.26 12.43 -9.06
CA GLY A 66 -20.26 13.39 -8.62
C GLY A 66 -18.97 13.11 -9.37
N ASP A 67 -18.69 13.93 -10.37
CA ASP A 67 -17.46 13.92 -11.16
C ASP A 67 -16.26 14.17 -10.23
N GLN A 68 -15.39 13.17 -10.02
CA GLN A 68 -14.07 13.37 -9.41
C GLN A 68 -13.06 12.35 -9.96
N PRO A 69 -12.11 12.77 -10.81
CA PRO A 69 -10.89 12.03 -11.05
C PRO A 69 -9.80 12.51 -10.07
N LYS A 70 -8.99 11.58 -9.56
CA LYS A 70 -7.70 11.81 -8.86
C LYS A 70 -7.77 12.41 -7.45
N SER A 71 -8.36 11.69 -6.50
CA SER A 71 -7.95 11.89 -5.11
C SER A 71 -8.32 10.66 -4.30
N CYS A 72 -7.35 9.79 -4.06
CA CYS A 72 -7.53 8.68 -3.13
C CYS A 72 -7.48 9.25 -1.71
N CYS A 73 -8.59 9.86 -1.28
CA CYS A 73 -8.72 10.46 0.03
C CYS A 73 -10.06 10.06 0.64
N PHE A 74 -10.20 8.81 1.10
CA PHE A 74 -11.30 8.49 2.02
C PHE A 74 -10.77 7.80 3.28
N LEU A 75 -10.33 8.71 4.17
CA LEU A 75 -10.21 8.64 5.63
C LEU A 75 -8.90 8.10 6.23
N PRO A 76 -8.18 8.92 7.02
CA PRO A 76 -7.08 8.44 7.85
C PRO A 76 -7.64 7.59 8.99
N ARG A 77 -6.97 6.46 9.27
CA ARG A 77 -7.16 5.70 10.49
C ARG A 77 -6.72 6.59 11.66
N SER A 78 -7.65 7.25 12.34
CA SER A 78 -7.41 8.01 13.58
C SER A 78 -7.11 7.07 14.75
N GLY A 79 -6.10 6.21 14.61
CA GLY A 79 -5.57 5.41 15.69
C GLY A 79 -4.56 6.24 16.49
N ARG A 80 -5.04 7.05 17.44
CA ARG A 80 -4.21 7.53 18.55
C ARG A 80 -3.64 6.30 19.27
N ARG A 81 -2.42 5.90 18.93
CA ARG A 81 -1.66 4.92 19.69
C ARG A 81 -1.12 5.67 20.91
N SER A 82 -1.88 5.66 22.00
CA SER A 82 -1.33 6.01 23.32
C SER A 82 -0.26 4.97 23.63
N SER A 83 1.01 5.32 23.43
CA SER A 83 2.14 4.52 23.89
C SER A 83 2.11 4.48 25.42
N PRO A 84 2.05 3.31 26.08
CA PRO A 84 2.39 3.25 27.49
C PRO A 84 3.91 3.46 27.63
N SER A 85 4.30 4.38 28.49
CA SER A 85 5.69 4.64 28.86
C SER A 85 6.36 3.37 29.41
N PRO A 86 7.66 3.13 29.15
CA PRO A 86 8.38 2.02 29.77
C PRO A 86 8.44 2.19 31.30
N PRO A 87 8.42 1.10 32.09
CA PRO A 87 8.59 1.17 33.54
C PRO A 87 10.00 1.66 33.90
N PRO A 88 10.17 2.33 35.06
CA PRO A 88 11.48 2.80 35.50
C PRO A 88 12.42 1.61 35.74
N ARG A 89 13.66 1.74 35.26
CA ARG A 89 14.76 0.81 35.55
C ARG A 89 15.03 0.83 37.06
N GLU A 90 14.90 -0.32 37.70
CA GLU A 90 15.45 -0.54 39.03
C GLU A 90 16.98 -0.49 38.94
N GLU A 91 17.57 0.51 39.59
CA GLU A 91 18.99 0.67 39.80
C GLU A 91 19.45 -0.45 40.76
N GLN A 92 20.06 -1.49 40.20
CA GLN A 92 20.73 -2.53 40.98
C GLN A 92 22.06 -1.95 41.49
N ASP A 93 21.98 -1.30 42.64
CA ASP A 93 23.10 -0.82 43.43
C ASP A 93 24.00 -2.01 43.79
N HIS A 94 25.26 -1.92 43.36
CA HIS A 94 26.32 -2.85 43.71
C HIS A 94 26.90 -2.44 45.07
N PHE A 95 26.83 -3.31 46.07
CA PHE A 95 27.86 -3.45 47.10
C PHE A 95 27.97 -4.91 47.56
#